data_AF-A0A8T3ZVP9-F1
#
_entry.id   AF-A0A8T3ZVP9-F1
#
_cell.length_a   1.000
_cell.length_b   1.000
_cell.length_c   1.000
_cell.angle_alpha   90.00
_cell.angle_beta   90.00
_cell.angle_gamma   90.00
#
_symmetry.space_group_name_H-M   'P 1'
#
loop_
_entity.id
_entity.type
_entity.pdbx_description
1 polymer ?
#
loop_
_entity_poly.entity_id
_entity_poly.type
_entity_poly.pdbx_seq_one_letter_code
_entity_poly.pdbx_strand_id
1 'polypeptide(L)'
;MLRKIPLAALTLFLAVNFISAQTASCDSQSFQGVCILHINEITASSTAIGNPTTGTVGSIIGDPRDGHSHQGIDIFNKVGTPVVAFEAGVVVIANNAGSGLCGKEVSVKHPDGRRSIYCHLDTVAVSQGQRISKGQRLGTMGKTGNAHDTPPHLHFEIRLGSAIIDPCTLLECRRGSALTA
;
A
#
# COMPACT_ATOMS: atom_id res chain seq x y z
N MET A 1 -27.37 24.94 55.61
CA MET A 1 -25.93 24.58 55.54
C MET A 1 -25.57 24.36 54.07
N LEU A 2 -24.74 25.25 53.51
CA LEU A 2 -24.32 25.23 52.11
C LEU A 2 -23.42 24.02 51.81
N ARG A 3 -23.63 23.35 50.68
CA ARG A 3 -22.61 22.54 50.01
C ARG A 3 -22.57 22.85 48.50
N LYS A 4 -21.58 23.70 48.16
CA LYS A 4 -20.66 23.72 46.99
C LYS A 4 -21.20 23.39 45.58
N ILE A 5 -21.00 24.34 44.66
CA ILE A 5 -20.94 24.26 43.17
C ILE A 5 -19.43 24.17 42.76
N PRO A 6 -18.95 23.96 41.51
CA PRO A 6 -19.31 23.20 40.27
C PRO A 6 -18.15 22.25 39.79
N LEU A 7 -18.25 21.56 38.63
CA LEU A 7 -17.32 21.73 37.49
C LEU A 7 -17.75 20.95 36.23
N ALA A 8 -17.55 21.57 35.07
CA ALA A 8 -17.89 21.16 33.73
C ALA A 8 -17.22 19.87 33.23
N ALA A 9 -17.88 19.16 32.30
CA ALA A 9 -17.22 18.41 31.25
C ALA A 9 -18.10 18.41 29.98
N LEU A 10 -17.94 19.50 29.21
CA LEU A 10 -18.32 19.59 27.81
C LEU A 10 -17.51 18.55 27.03
N THR A 11 -18.14 17.47 26.57
CA THR A 11 -17.53 16.56 25.59
C THR A 11 -18.16 16.81 24.22
N LEU A 12 -17.51 17.73 23.51
CA LEU A 12 -17.54 17.83 22.06
C LEU A 12 -16.63 16.74 21.49
N PHE A 13 -17.03 16.13 20.38
CA PHE A 13 -16.23 15.62 19.25
C PHE A 13 -16.74 14.28 18.68
N LEU A 14 -17.37 14.46 17.51
CA LEU A 14 -17.45 13.63 16.31
C LEU A 14 -17.95 12.19 16.37
N ALA A 15 -19.08 12.01 15.69
CA ALA A 15 -19.45 10.79 15.01
C ALA A 15 -18.32 10.33 14.05
N VAL A 16 -17.91 9.08 14.18
CA VAL A 16 -17.36 8.30 13.06
C VAL A 16 -18.21 7.03 12.95
N ASN A 17 -18.92 6.97 11.83
CA ASN A 17 -19.78 5.86 11.44
C ASN A 17 -18.98 4.59 11.11
N PHE A 18 -19.69 3.47 11.15
CA PHE A 18 -19.32 2.10 10.77
C PHE A 18 -18.59 1.28 11.82
N ILE A 19 -19.37 0.78 12.78
CA ILE A 19 -19.09 -0.52 13.39
C ILE A 19 -20.07 -1.52 12.76
N SER A 20 -19.52 -2.49 12.03
CA SER A 20 -20.23 -3.73 11.70
C SER A 20 -20.72 -4.33 13.01
N ALA A 21 -22.04 -4.48 13.17
CA ALA A 21 -22.63 -5.12 14.33
C ALA A 21 -22.07 -6.54 14.46
N GLN A 22 -21.24 -6.77 15.48
CA GLN A 22 -20.87 -8.11 15.91
C GLN A 22 -21.64 -8.42 17.19
N THR A 23 -22.34 -9.55 17.15
CA THR A 23 -23.19 -10.06 18.24
C THR A 23 -22.34 -10.27 19.49
N ALA A 24 -22.62 -9.53 20.55
CA ALA A 24 -22.02 -9.79 21.86
C ALA A 24 -22.60 -11.11 22.41
N SER A 25 -21.76 -12.15 22.55
CA SER A 25 -22.10 -13.36 23.29
C SER A 25 -21.49 -13.29 24.70
N CYS A 26 -22.33 -13.45 25.73
CA CYS A 26 -21.87 -13.56 27.11
C CYS A 26 -21.51 -15.02 27.40
N ASP A 27 -20.25 -15.30 27.73
CA ASP A 27 -19.84 -16.62 28.21
C ASP A 27 -20.06 -16.74 29.73
N SER A 28 -20.41 -17.93 30.19
CA SER A 28 -21.07 -18.22 31.47
C SER A 28 -20.12 -18.35 32.69
N GLN A 29 -18.93 -17.76 32.64
CA GLN A 29 -17.96 -17.79 33.74
C GLN A 29 -17.94 -16.44 34.48
N SER A 30 -19.07 -16.08 35.09
CA SER A 30 -19.21 -14.88 35.92
C SER A 30 -18.81 -15.15 37.37
N PHE A 31 -17.78 -14.47 37.89
CA PHE A 31 -17.66 -14.19 39.32
C PHE A 31 -18.16 -12.75 39.55
N GLN A 32 -19.12 -12.56 40.46
CA GLN A 32 -19.60 -11.25 40.95
C GLN A 32 -20.32 -10.34 39.93
N GLY A 33 -21.08 -10.88 38.97
CA GLY A 33 -22.09 -10.08 38.24
C GLY A 33 -21.56 -9.00 37.29
N VAL A 34 -20.29 -9.06 36.92
CA VAL A 34 -19.69 -8.17 35.91
C VAL A 34 -19.56 -8.94 34.59
N CYS A 35 -20.37 -8.59 33.59
CA CYS A 35 -20.10 -9.01 32.22
C CYS A 35 -18.87 -8.23 31.71
N ILE A 36 -17.71 -8.88 31.69
CA ILE A 36 -16.55 -8.33 31.02
C ILE A 36 -16.79 -8.46 29.52
N LEU A 37 -16.97 -7.33 28.83
CA LEU A 37 -16.92 -7.28 27.37
C LEU A 37 -15.51 -7.69 26.96
N HIS A 38 -15.35 -8.93 26.54
CA HIS A 38 -14.16 -9.35 25.81
C HIS A 38 -14.23 -8.72 24.42
N ILE A 39 -13.50 -7.62 24.24
CA ILE A 39 -13.14 -7.20 22.89
C ILE A 39 -12.16 -8.25 22.36
N ASN A 40 -12.67 -9.27 21.67
CA ASN A 40 -11.84 -10.05 20.75
C ASN A 40 -11.21 -9.03 19.82
N GLU A 41 -9.87 -8.98 19.82
CA GLU A 41 -9.03 -7.97 19.17
C GLU A 41 -9.79 -7.06 18.21
N ILE A 42 -9.80 -5.75 18.50
CA ILE A 42 -9.98 -4.79 17.43
C ILE A 42 -8.75 -4.96 16.54
N THR A 43 -8.81 -5.90 15.59
CA THR A 43 -7.97 -5.83 14.41
C THR A 43 -8.45 -4.57 13.73
N ALA A 44 -7.84 -3.44 14.11
CA ALA A 44 -7.79 -2.29 13.26
C ALA A 44 -7.47 -2.87 11.89
N SER A 45 -8.35 -2.66 10.92
CA SER A 45 -8.01 -2.86 9.53
C SER A 45 -6.89 -1.87 9.25
N SER A 46 -5.66 -2.19 9.69
CA SER A 46 -4.46 -1.69 9.07
C SER A 46 -4.71 -1.97 7.60
N THR A 47 -4.65 -0.93 6.79
CA THR A 47 -4.64 -1.06 5.35
C THR A 47 -3.53 -2.04 5.02
N ALA A 48 -3.89 -3.33 4.87
CA ALA A 48 -2.91 -4.39 4.88
C ALA A 48 -2.03 -4.16 3.66
N ILE A 49 -0.77 -3.82 3.87
CA ILE A 49 0.21 -3.63 2.81
C ILE A 49 0.56 -5.00 2.21
N GLY A 50 0.81 -5.07 0.91
CA GLY A 50 1.21 -6.28 0.20
C GLY A 50 2.36 -6.03 -0.77
N ASN A 51 3.10 -7.08 -1.08
CA ASN A 51 4.14 -6.99 -2.09
C ASN A 51 3.50 -6.72 -3.47
N PRO A 52 4.10 -5.83 -4.30
CA PRO A 52 3.51 -5.44 -5.58
C PRO A 52 3.71 -6.49 -6.68
N THR A 53 4.62 -7.44 -6.48
CA THR A 53 4.87 -8.56 -7.41
C THR A 53 5.65 -9.66 -6.70
N THR A 54 5.74 -10.84 -7.32
CA THR A 54 6.64 -11.92 -6.90
C THR A 54 7.97 -11.77 -7.62
N GLY A 55 9.09 -11.84 -6.90
CA GLY A 55 10.42 -11.71 -7.51
C GLY A 55 11.53 -11.41 -6.50
N THR A 56 12.70 -11.02 -6.98
CA THR A 56 13.87 -10.72 -6.13
C THR A 56 14.24 -9.24 -6.23
N VAL A 57 14.41 -8.57 -5.09
CA VAL A 57 14.85 -7.17 -5.04
C VAL A 57 16.34 -7.10 -5.44
N GLY A 58 16.66 -6.49 -6.59
CA GLY A 58 18.03 -6.36 -7.08
C GLY A 58 18.65 -4.99 -6.83
N SER A 59 17.86 -3.93 -7.03
CA SER A 59 18.28 -2.55 -6.81
C SER A 59 17.38 -1.88 -5.79
N ILE A 60 17.96 -1.01 -4.98
CA ILE A 60 17.28 -0.30 -3.88
C ILE A 60 17.48 1.21 -4.01
N ILE A 61 16.78 1.97 -3.18
CA ILE A 61 16.86 3.42 -3.16
C ILE A 61 18.31 3.88 -2.95
N GLY A 62 18.71 4.96 -3.64
CA GLY A 62 20.05 5.52 -3.53
C GLY A 62 21.11 4.84 -4.40
N ASP A 63 20.81 3.69 -5.02
CA ASP A 63 21.73 3.04 -5.96
C ASP A 63 22.14 4.00 -7.10
N PRO A 64 23.42 4.02 -7.50
CA PRO A 64 23.88 4.90 -8.58
C PRO A 64 23.15 4.61 -9.89
N ARG A 65 22.72 5.67 -10.57
CA ARG A 65 22.20 5.66 -11.95
C ARG A 65 22.95 6.73 -12.76
N ASP A 66 22.82 6.67 -14.07
CA ASP A 66 23.40 7.68 -14.95
C ASP A 66 22.81 9.05 -14.64
N GLY A 67 23.61 9.91 -13.99
CA GLY A 67 23.26 11.29 -13.65
C GLY A 67 22.27 11.48 -12.49
N HIS A 68 21.85 10.41 -11.78
CA HIS A 68 20.93 10.51 -10.64
C HIS A 68 21.02 9.30 -9.71
N SER A 69 20.30 9.34 -8.60
CA SER A 69 20.13 8.18 -7.70
C SER A 69 18.81 7.48 -7.95
N HIS A 70 18.80 6.15 -7.79
CA HIS A 70 17.60 5.34 -7.90
C HIS A 70 16.53 5.75 -6.87
N GLN A 71 15.29 5.96 -7.33
CA GLN A 71 14.19 6.54 -6.55
C GLN A 71 13.19 5.51 -6.01
N GLY A 72 13.51 4.22 -6.10
CA GLY A 72 12.63 3.14 -5.67
C GLY A 72 13.39 1.83 -5.49
N ILE A 73 12.69 0.72 -5.72
CA ILE A 73 13.28 -0.62 -5.78
C ILE A 73 12.99 -1.27 -7.13
N ASP A 74 13.92 -2.12 -7.57
CA ASP A 74 13.70 -2.96 -8.76
C ASP A 74 13.55 -4.41 -8.33
N ILE A 75 12.40 -4.99 -8.67
CA ILE A 75 12.03 -6.37 -8.37
C ILE A 75 12.10 -7.18 -9.65
N PHE A 76 13.09 -8.08 -9.74
CA PHE A 76 13.38 -8.86 -10.93
C PHE A 76 12.58 -10.16 -10.96
N ASN A 77 11.98 -10.44 -12.12
CA ASN A 77 11.37 -11.71 -12.48
C ASN A 77 11.24 -11.77 -14.02
N LYS A 78 10.49 -12.74 -14.55
CA LYS A 78 10.19 -12.84 -15.98
C LYS A 78 9.12 -11.84 -16.43
N VAL A 79 9.17 -11.46 -17.71
CA VAL A 79 8.07 -10.76 -18.38
C VAL A 79 6.75 -11.54 -18.19
N GLY A 80 5.65 -10.83 -17.99
CA GLY A 80 4.34 -11.44 -17.76
C GLY A 80 4.03 -11.76 -16.30
N THR A 81 5.00 -11.65 -15.39
CA THR A 81 4.77 -11.83 -13.94
C THR A 81 3.69 -10.85 -13.47
N PRO A 82 2.67 -11.29 -12.71
CA PRO A 82 1.61 -10.40 -12.25
C PRO A 82 2.15 -9.24 -11.42
N VAL A 83 1.66 -8.03 -11.71
CA VAL A 83 1.86 -6.85 -10.89
C VAL A 83 0.52 -6.49 -10.26
N VAL A 84 0.50 -6.38 -8.94
CA VAL A 84 -0.69 -6.18 -8.12
C VAL A 84 -0.56 -4.92 -7.27
N ALA A 85 -1.70 -4.43 -6.79
CA ALA A 85 -1.75 -3.25 -5.95
C ALA A 85 -1.16 -3.52 -4.56
N PHE A 86 -0.14 -2.73 -4.20
CA PHE A 86 0.46 -2.66 -2.87
C PHE A 86 -0.56 -2.42 -1.76
N GLU A 87 -1.51 -1.51 -1.99
CA GLU A 87 -2.56 -1.10 -1.08
C GLU A 87 -3.78 -0.66 -1.90
N ALA A 88 -4.97 -0.68 -1.30
CA ALA A 88 -6.17 -0.14 -1.92
C ALA A 88 -6.02 1.37 -2.26
N GLY A 89 -6.74 1.83 -3.28
CA GLY A 89 -6.64 3.23 -3.70
C GLY A 89 -7.41 3.55 -4.97
N VAL A 90 -7.02 4.66 -5.59
CA VAL A 90 -7.55 5.12 -6.88
C VAL A 90 -6.41 5.25 -7.88
N VAL A 91 -6.56 4.65 -9.05
CA VAL A 91 -5.60 4.78 -10.14
C VAL A 91 -5.60 6.23 -10.64
N VAL A 92 -4.47 6.90 -10.54
CA VAL A 92 -4.29 8.30 -10.99
C VAL A 92 -3.54 8.40 -12.31
N ILE A 93 -2.75 7.39 -12.67
CA ILE A 93 -2.11 7.24 -13.98
C ILE A 93 -2.29 5.80 -14.44
N ALA A 94 -2.68 5.61 -15.69
CA ALA A 94 -2.67 4.33 -16.39
C ALA A 94 -2.12 4.57 -17.80
N ASN A 95 -0.79 4.66 -17.92
CA ASN A 95 -0.11 4.91 -19.18
C ASN A 95 0.16 3.58 -19.90
N ASN A 96 -0.43 3.40 -21.07
CA ASN A 96 -0.18 2.23 -21.91
C ASN A 96 0.81 2.52 -23.06
N ALA A 97 1.31 3.75 -23.17
CA ALA A 97 2.40 4.07 -24.07
C ALA A 97 3.71 3.50 -23.52
N GLY A 98 4.44 2.72 -24.33
CA GLY A 98 5.67 2.04 -23.90
C GLY A 98 6.94 2.89 -23.95
N SER A 99 6.84 4.21 -24.09
CA SER A 99 7.96 5.14 -24.25
C SER A 99 8.21 5.99 -22.99
N GLY A 100 9.32 6.74 -22.99
CA GLY A 100 9.75 7.55 -21.84
C GLY A 100 10.53 6.75 -20.80
N LEU A 101 10.82 7.38 -19.66
CA LEU A 101 11.60 6.74 -18.59
C LEU A 101 10.87 5.51 -18.04
N CYS A 102 9.65 5.71 -17.53
CA CYS A 102 8.87 4.64 -16.91
C CYS A 102 8.28 3.63 -17.92
N GLY A 103 8.12 4.00 -19.20
CA GLY A 103 7.41 3.16 -20.17
C GLY A 103 5.93 3.05 -19.81
N LYS A 104 5.38 1.84 -19.90
CA LYS A 104 4.01 1.59 -19.43
C LYS A 104 3.98 1.67 -17.91
N GLU A 105 3.01 2.42 -17.40
CA GLU A 105 2.97 2.85 -16.01
C GLU A 105 1.56 2.70 -15.43
N VAL A 106 1.50 2.28 -14.18
CA VAL A 106 0.35 2.56 -13.31
C VAL A 106 0.81 3.39 -12.12
N SER A 107 0.04 4.39 -11.72
CA SER A 107 0.20 5.08 -10.44
C SER A 107 -1.10 5.03 -9.66
N VAL A 108 -1.04 4.73 -8.36
CA VAL A 108 -2.19 4.63 -7.46
C VAL A 108 -2.05 5.62 -6.33
N LYS A 109 -3.07 6.45 -6.09
CA LYS A 109 -3.18 7.29 -4.90
C LYS A 109 -3.91 6.55 -3.78
N HIS A 110 -3.31 6.53 -2.60
CA HIS A 110 -3.81 5.84 -1.41
C HIS A 110 -4.56 6.79 -0.47
N PRO A 111 -5.37 6.27 0.48
CA PRO A 111 -6.16 7.09 1.40
C PRO A 111 -5.33 8.01 2.30
N ASP A 112 -4.11 7.59 2.65
CA ASP A 112 -3.18 8.35 3.50
C ASP A 112 -2.39 9.43 2.74
N GLY A 113 -2.68 9.62 1.45
CA GLY A 113 -2.05 10.62 0.60
C GLY A 113 -0.78 10.14 -0.11
N ARG A 114 -0.29 8.92 0.17
CA ARG A 114 0.81 8.31 -0.58
C ARG A 114 0.39 8.00 -2.01
N ARG A 115 1.39 7.88 -2.88
CA ARG A 115 1.25 7.35 -4.24
C ARG A 115 2.23 6.21 -4.43
N SER A 116 1.75 5.06 -4.88
CA SER A 116 2.61 4.00 -5.42
C SER A 116 2.70 4.09 -6.94
N ILE A 117 3.89 3.84 -7.47
CA ILE A 117 4.20 3.95 -8.91
C ILE A 117 4.77 2.61 -9.37
N TYR A 118 4.28 2.10 -10.50
CA TYR A 118 4.59 0.80 -11.06
C TYR A 118 5.04 0.99 -12.51
N CYS A 119 6.34 0.87 -12.76
CA CYS A 119 6.97 1.16 -14.06
C CYS A 119 7.40 -0.10 -14.83
N HIS A 120 7.77 0.12 -16.08
CA HIS A 120 8.31 -0.86 -17.02
C HIS A 120 7.35 -2.01 -17.32
N LEU A 121 6.03 -1.78 -17.19
CA LEU A 121 5.02 -2.82 -17.37
C LEU A 121 5.00 -3.35 -18.81
N ASP A 122 4.64 -4.61 -18.98
CA ASP A 122 4.36 -5.22 -20.28
C ASP A 122 2.90 -5.01 -20.69
N THR A 123 1.97 -5.17 -19.73
CA THR A 123 0.54 -4.88 -19.92
C THR A 123 0.01 -4.01 -18.78
N VAL A 124 -1.02 -3.23 -19.08
CA VAL A 124 -1.81 -2.46 -18.12
C VAL A 124 -3.25 -2.96 -18.17
N ALA A 125 -3.79 -3.36 -17.02
CA ALA A 125 -5.09 -4.00 -16.87
C ALA A 125 -6.13 -3.11 -16.17
N VAL A 126 -5.77 -1.86 -15.85
CA VAL A 126 -6.61 -0.89 -15.14
C VAL A 126 -6.71 0.41 -15.93
N SER A 127 -7.72 1.21 -15.58
CA SER A 127 -7.95 2.53 -16.18
C SER A 127 -7.79 3.65 -15.15
N GLN A 128 -7.42 4.85 -15.61
CA GLN A 128 -7.38 6.03 -14.75
C GLN A 128 -8.76 6.31 -14.14
N GLY A 129 -8.79 6.68 -12.85
CA GLY A 129 -10.02 6.88 -12.07
C GLY A 129 -10.59 5.60 -11.44
N GLN A 130 -10.09 4.42 -11.81
CA GLN A 130 -10.55 3.15 -11.26
C GLN A 130 -10.20 3.04 -9.76
N ARG A 131 -11.19 2.69 -8.94
CA ARG A 131 -10.97 2.25 -7.55
C ARG A 131 -10.49 0.82 -7.55
N ILE A 132 -9.48 0.54 -6.74
CA ILE A 132 -8.83 -0.76 -6.68
C ILE A 132 -8.62 -1.20 -5.24
N SER A 133 -8.66 -2.51 -5.02
CA SER A 133 -8.36 -3.15 -3.74
C SER A 133 -6.89 -3.58 -3.68
N LYS A 134 -6.35 -3.78 -2.47
CA LYS A 134 -5.07 -4.45 -2.26
C LYS A 134 -5.02 -5.78 -3.02
N GLY A 135 -3.89 -6.10 -3.65
CA GLY A 135 -3.69 -7.35 -4.37
C GLY A 135 -4.44 -7.44 -5.70
N GLN A 136 -5.25 -6.42 -6.05
CA GLN A 136 -5.88 -6.38 -7.35
C GLN A 136 -4.82 -6.25 -8.44
N ARG A 137 -4.95 -7.05 -9.49
CA ARG A 137 -4.05 -7.02 -10.64
C ARG A 137 -4.11 -5.67 -11.35
N LEU A 138 -2.94 -5.06 -11.51
CA LEU A 138 -2.72 -3.79 -12.22
C LEU A 138 -2.22 -4.02 -13.65
N GLY A 139 -1.53 -5.13 -13.88
CA GLY A 139 -0.87 -5.42 -15.15
C GLY A 139 0.08 -6.60 -15.06
N THR A 140 1.13 -6.55 -15.87
CA THR A 140 2.23 -7.53 -15.85
C THR A 140 3.58 -6.85 -15.94
N MET A 141 4.59 -7.45 -15.31
CA MET A 141 5.98 -7.04 -15.37
C MET A 141 6.49 -7.11 -16.81
N GLY A 142 7.31 -6.14 -17.20
CA GLY A 142 7.89 -6.05 -18.52
C GLY A 142 9.29 -5.47 -18.50
N LYS A 143 9.59 -4.73 -19.56
CA LYS A 143 10.84 -3.99 -19.77
C LYS A 143 10.63 -2.80 -20.72
N THR A 144 9.48 -2.15 -20.64
CA THR A 144 9.17 -0.98 -21.49
C THR A 144 9.83 0.29 -20.97
N GLY A 145 9.91 1.33 -21.79
CA GLY A 145 10.61 2.58 -21.45
C GLY A 145 12.13 2.45 -21.50
N ASN A 146 12.83 3.07 -20.56
CA ASN A 146 14.30 3.02 -20.52
C ASN A 146 14.85 1.65 -20.07
N ALA A 147 13.99 0.72 -19.60
CA ALA A 147 14.38 -0.63 -19.20
C ALA A 147 14.59 -1.60 -20.38
N HIS A 148 14.42 -1.17 -21.63
CA HIS A 148 14.42 -2.05 -22.81
C HIS A 148 15.73 -2.84 -23.05
N ASP A 149 16.87 -2.38 -22.54
CA ASP A 149 18.15 -3.10 -22.64
C ASP A 149 18.56 -3.80 -21.33
N THR A 150 17.66 -3.83 -20.35
CA THR A 150 17.90 -4.46 -19.04
C THR A 150 17.15 -5.79 -18.90
N PRO A 151 17.50 -6.63 -17.90
CA PRO A 151 16.66 -7.74 -17.50
C PRO A 151 15.26 -7.26 -17.06
N PRO A 152 14.19 -8.04 -17.31
CA PRO A 152 12.85 -7.63 -16.93
C PRO A 152 12.72 -7.42 -15.41
N HIS A 153 12.05 -6.34 -15.04
CA HIS A 153 11.84 -5.98 -13.64
C HIS A 153 10.62 -5.07 -13.49
N LEU A 154 10.08 -5.02 -12.28
CA LEU A 154 9.19 -3.97 -11.84
C LEU A 154 10.02 -2.91 -11.12
N HIS A 155 10.05 -1.70 -11.65
CA HIS A 155 10.49 -0.54 -10.90
C HIS A 155 9.32 -0.01 -10.07
N PHE A 156 9.48 0.00 -8.75
CA PHE A 156 8.44 0.32 -7.78
C PHE A 156 8.87 1.46 -6.87
N GLU A 157 8.05 2.50 -6.81
CA GLU A 157 8.28 3.66 -5.93
C GLU A 157 7.09 3.93 -5.03
N ILE A 158 7.36 4.56 -3.89
CA ILE A 158 6.35 5.12 -3.00
C ILE A 158 6.69 6.59 -2.77
N ARG A 159 5.74 7.49 -3.02
CA ARG A 159 5.90 8.93 -2.85
C ARG A 159 4.86 9.52 -1.92
N LEU A 160 5.24 10.54 -1.16
CA LEU A 160 4.34 11.43 -0.43
C LEU A 160 4.63 12.88 -0.86
N GLY A 161 3.78 13.44 -1.72
CA GLY A 161 4.10 14.69 -2.39
C GLY A 161 5.34 14.54 -3.27
N SER A 162 6.36 15.37 -3.04
CA SER A 162 7.67 15.28 -3.70
C SER A 162 8.66 14.36 -3.00
N ALA A 163 8.37 13.91 -1.77
CA ALA A 163 9.25 13.05 -1.01
C ALA A 163 9.16 11.60 -1.49
N ILE A 164 10.31 10.95 -1.62
CA ILE A 164 10.43 9.52 -1.89
C ILE A 164 10.51 8.79 -0.54
N ILE A 165 9.69 7.77 -0.38
CA ILE A 165 9.71 6.86 0.77
C ILE A 165 10.37 5.57 0.31
N ASP A 166 11.37 5.08 1.04
CA ASP A 166 12.00 3.80 0.77
C ASP A 166 10.95 2.67 0.84
N PRO A 167 10.61 2.01 -0.28
CA PRO A 167 9.61 0.94 -0.29
C PRO A 167 9.97 -0.23 0.64
N CYS A 168 11.26 -0.49 0.88
CA CYS A 168 11.69 -1.58 1.74
C CYS A 168 11.38 -1.36 3.22
N THR A 169 11.13 -0.13 3.66
CA THR A 169 10.63 0.15 5.02
C THR A 169 9.18 -0.32 5.22
N LEU A 170 8.43 -0.47 4.13
CA LEU A 170 7.01 -0.87 4.14
C LEU A 170 6.82 -2.33 3.72
N LEU A 171 7.68 -2.83 2.83
CA LEU A 171 7.69 -4.20 2.33
C LEU A 171 8.59 -5.14 3.15
N GLU A 172 9.26 -4.62 4.19
CA GLU A 172 10.23 -5.34 5.01
C GLU A 172 11.32 -6.03 4.16
N CYS A 173 11.85 -5.31 3.17
CA CYS A 173 12.83 -5.85 2.23
C CYS A 173 14.24 -5.26 2.36
N ARG A 174 15.16 -5.86 1.63
CA ARG A 174 16.51 -5.38 1.33
C ARG A 174 16.97 -5.97 0.00
N ARG A 175 18.10 -5.49 -0.55
CA ARG A 175 18.73 -6.16 -1.71
C ARG A 175 18.89 -7.66 -1.47
N GLY A 176 18.50 -8.46 -2.44
CA GLY A 176 18.47 -9.93 -2.40
C GLY A 176 17.21 -10.53 -1.78
N SER A 177 16.29 -9.73 -1.25
CA SER A 177 15.04 -10.27 -0.66
C SER A 177 14.14 -10.87 -1.72
N ALA A 178 13.54 -12.02 -1.42
CA ALA A 178 12.49 -12.61 -2.23
C ALA A 178 11.12 -12.11 -1.74
N LEU A 179 10.34 -11.56 -2.66
CA LEU A 179 8.98 -11.07 -2.42
C LEU A 179 7.97 -12.01 -3.07
N THR A 180 6.80 -12.14 -2.45
CA THR A 180 5.64 -12.88 -2.97
C THR A 180 4.41 -12.01 -2.87
N ALA A 181 3.73 -11.82 -3.99
CA ALA A 181 2.50 -11.02 -4.12
C ALA A 181 1.23 -11.82 -3.81
#